data_AF-A0A0F7RW78-F1
#
_entry.id   AF-A0A0F7RW78-F1
#
_cell.length_a   1.000
_cell.length_b   1.000
_cell.length_c   1.000
_cell.angle_alpha   90.00
_cell.angle_beta   90.00
_cell.angle_gamma   90.00
#
_symmetry.space_group_name_H-M   'P 1'
#
loop_
_entity.id
_entity.type
_entity.pdbx_description
1 polymer ?
#
loop_
_entity_poly.entity_id
_entity_poly.type
_entity_poly.pdbx_seq_one_letter_code
_entity_poly.pdbx_strand_id
1 'polypeptide(L)'
;MSEHIITHSGTFHADEALAVNLLRSLPRFASAPLTRTRDAATIDSGSIVVDVGATYDAASHRYDHHQRGFEEVFDANHSTKLSSAGLVWKHFGQEIVATHLQLDATAQKETVDLLWLKLYDDFVEAIDGIDNGVSQYPSDLKPKYKSRTDLSARVGYMNPSWNEKWDNAELDARFEKASAMAGKEFFDRLDYTYSAWLPARQIVVDALNKRTHPQLLVFDEFASWKDHLFTLEKDLNIAPTERPIYVVYPDESGKWRVQAVPVSPESFISRKALPEPWRGIRDQQLSDLTGIPGCIFVHQSGFIGGNATKEGALKMAKDGLAHTGVPFIHSVPVAGEKDGHSHSHNHDHGHTHDIMDHPGKFNDRELPNYENRNWNERAFTVGIGGPVGSGKTALLLSLCRKLRDRYNIAVVTNDIFTREDQEFLRKHSALEPVSKIRAIETGGCPHAAIREDISANLEALEQLQAEFETQLLFVESGGDNLAAAYSVELADFHVYVIDVAGGDKVPRKGGPSITQSDVLVINKIDLAEQVGADLGVMKRDADRVRDGGPTAFTSVKLGQGVDAVVEMILAARGIAGADKAGKPVQK
;
A
#
# COMPACT_ATOMS: atom_id res chain seq x y z
N MET A 1 -6.23 -48.25 17.28
CA MET A 1 -6.30 -48.27 15.80
C MET A 1 -5.41 -47.13 15.32
N SER A 2 -4.79 -47.24 14.14
CA SER A 2 -4.08 -46.09 13.56
C SER A 2 -5.07 -44.96 13.33
N GLU A 3 -4.76 -43.76 13.80
CA GLU A 3 -5.59 -42.58 13.55
C GLU A 3 -5.77 -42.35 12.05
N HIS A 4 -6.96 -41.96 11.63
CA HIS A 4 -7.31 -41.72 10.22
C HIS A 4 -8.12 -40.43 10.12
N ILE A 5 -7.61 -39.48 9.32
CA ILE A 5 -8.24 -38.18 9.07
C ILE A 5 -9.13 -38.30 7.83
N ILE A 6 -10.38 -37.85 7.94
CA ILE A 6 -11.32 -37.79 6.82
C ILE A 6 -11.83 -36.37 6.61
N THR A 7 -11.88 -35.94 5.36
CA THR A 7 -12.54 -34.70 4.94
C THR A 7 -13.26 -34.88 3.60
N HIS A 8 -13.96 -33.87 3.11
CA HIS A 8 -14.71 -34.00 1.87
C HIS A 8 -13.80 -34.06 0.62
N SER A 9 -14.31 -34.71 -0.43
CA SER A 9 -13.72 -34.63 -1.78
C SER A 9 -14.30 -33.46 -2.58
N GLY A 10 -13.62 -33.09 -3.67
CA GLY A 10 -14.02 -32.02 -4.59
C GLY A 10 -13.24 -30.72 -4.37
N THR A 11 -13.89 -29.59 -4.70
CA THR A 11 -13.39 -28.22 -4.43
C THR A 11 -13.14 -28.06 -2.95
N PHE A 12 -11.97 -27.56 -2.58
CA PHE A 12 -11.54 -27.38 -1.20
C PHE A 12 -11.41 -25.91 -0.79
N HIS A 13 -11.49 -25.64 0.51
CA HIS A 13 -11.42 -24.33 1.13
C HIS A 13 -10.24 -24.26 2.11
N ALA A 14 -10.11 -23.11 2.78
CA ALA A 14 -8.99 -22.89 3.71
C ALA A 14 -9.22 -23.52 5.08
N ASP A 15 -10.47 -23.73 5.48
CA ASP A 15 -10.79 -24.25 6.80
C ASP A 15 -10.39 -25.72 6.92
N GLU A 16 -10.80 -26.59 6.00
CA GLU A 16 -10.45 -28.00 6.03
C GLU A 16 -8.98 -28.23 5.63
N ALA A 17 -8.42 -27.38 4.76
CA ALA A 17 -6.98 -27.38 4.48
C ALA A 17 -6.13 -27.06 5.74
N LEU A 18 -6.51 -26.03 6.51
CA LEU A 18 -5.84 -25.67 7.75
C LEU A 18 -6.08 -26.72 8.85
N ALA A 19 -7.32 -27.17 9.04
CA ALA A 19 -7.69 -28.19 10.03
C ALA A 19 -6.86 -29.46 9.89
N VAL A 20 -6.70 -29.97 8.66
CA VAL A 20 -5.86 -31.16 8.40
C VAL A 20 -4.40 -30.91 8.78
N ASN A 21 -3.86 -29.72 8.50
CA ASN A 21 -2.48 -29.42 8.83
C ASN A 21 -2.27 -29.31 10.35
N LEU A 22 -3.16 -28.61 11.04
CA LEU A 22 -3.17 -28.47 12.50
C LEU A 22 -3.25 -29.82 13.20
N LEU A 23 -4.09 -30.74 12.71
CA LEU A 23 -4.15 -32.08 13.26
C LEU A 23 -2.81 -32.81 13.05
N ARG A 24 -2.27 -32.79 11.84
CA ARG A 24 -0.99 -33.47 11.51
C ARG A 24 0.22 -32.89 12.23
N SER A 25 0.14 -31.72 12.86
CA SER A 25 1.23 -31.22 13.72
C SER A 25 1.30 -31.98 15.06
N LEU A 26 0.25 -32.71 15.44
CA LEU A 26 0.23 -33.51 16.65
C LEU A 26 0.83 -34.91 16.39
N PRO A 27 1.67 -35.45 17.30
CA PRO A 27 2.36 -36.73 17.10
C PRO A 27 1.44 -37.90 16.75
N ARG A 28 0.22 -37.94 17.31
CA ARG A 28 -0.77 -39.00 17.05
C ARG A 28 -1.34 -38.98 15.63
N PHE A 29 -1.32 -37.83 14.96
CA PHE A 29 -1.89 -37.63 13.64
C PHE A 29 -0.84 -37.36 12.55
N ALA A 30 0.43 -37.15 12.92
CA ALA A 30 1.51 -36.81 12.00
C ALA A 30 1.69 -37.79 10.83
N SER A 31 1.44 -39.07 11.07
CA SER A 31 1.47 -40.14 10.05
C SER A 31 0.09 -40.71 9.72
N ALA A 32 -0.98 -40.08 10.20
CA ALA A 32 -2.34 -40.52 9.92
C ALA A 32 -2.63 -40.40 8.41
N PRO A 33 -3.14 -41.45 7.75
CA PRO A 33 -3.64 -41.32 6.39
C PRO A 33 -4.73 -40.24 6.32
N LEU A 34 -4.84 -39.60 5.17
CA LEU A 34 -5.92 -38.68 4.83
C LEU A 34 -6.76 -39.31 3.72
N THR A 35 -8.06 -39.37 3.93
CA THR A 35 -9.03 -39.72 2.88
C THR A 35 -9.97 -38.57 2.63
N ARG A 36 -10.07 -38.17 1.35
CA ARG A 36 -11.02 -37.16 0.89
C ARG A 36 -12.20 -37.87 0.22
N THR A 37 -13.38 -37.79 0.82
CA THR A 37 -14.55 -38.56 0.36
C THR A 37 -15.87 -37.93 0.78
N ARG A 38 -16.96 -38.29 0.10
CA ARG A 38 -18.35 -37.99 0.50
C ARG A 38 -19.16 -39.27 0.78
N ASP A 39 -18.49 -40.43 0.77
CA ASP A 39 -19.10 -41.72 1.09
C ASP A 39 -19.32 -41.85 2.60
N ALA A 40 -20.59 -42.01 3.01
CA ALA A 40 -20.98 -42.04 4.42
C ALA A 40 -20.32 -43.18 5.20
N ALA A 41 -20.21 -44.39 4.62
CA ALA A 41 -19.60 -45.53 5.31
C ALA A 41 -18.10 -45.31 5.57
N THR A 42 -17.43 -44.63 4.63
CA THR A 42 -16.03 -44.23 4.80
C THR A 42 -15.91 -43.15 5.88
N ILE A 43 -16.75 -42.12 5.83
CA ILE A 43 -16.79 -41.05 6.85
C ILE A 43 -16.99 -41.62 8.25
N ASP A 44 -17.94 -42.53 8.43
CA ASP A 44 -18.24 -43.16 9.72
C ASP A 44 -17.05 -43.95 10.28
N SER A 45 -16.17 -44.48 9.41
CA SER A 45 -14.97 -45.21 9.81
C SER A 45 -13.80 -44.33 10.26
N GLY A 46 -13.87 -43.01 10.05
CA GLY A 46 -12.81 -42.07 10.39
C GLY A 46 -12.58 -41.93 11.88
N SER A 47 -11.31 -41.85 12.30
CA SER A 47 -10.94 -41.58 13.69
C SER A 47 -11.15 -40.11 14.06
N ILE A 48 -10.95 -39.23 13.09
CA ILE A 48 -11.28 -37.80 13.15
C ILE A 48 -11.81 -37.35 11.80
N VAL A 49 -12.92 -36.61 11.82
CA VAL A 49 -13.62 -36.17 10.61
C VAL A 49 -13.75 -34.65 10.66
N VAL A 50 -13.31 -33.98 9.60
CA VAL A 50 -13.34 -32.52 9.46
C VAL A 50 -14.04 -32.15 8.16
N ASP A 51 -14.95 -31.18 8.24
CA ASP A 51 -15.69 -30.60 7.12
C ASP A 51 -16.49 -31.58 6.26
N VAL A 52 -16.93 -32.69 6.87
CA VAL A 52 -17.80 -33.67 6.20
C VAL A 52 -18.61 -34.48 7.21
N GLY A 53 -19.80 -34.93 6.80
CA GLY A 53 -20.67 -35.80 7.60
C GLY A 53 -21.81 -35.08 8.32
N ALA A 54 -21.92 -33.75 8.16
CA ALA A 54 -22.95 -32.88 8.73
C ALA A 54 -23.19 -33.14 10.23
N THR A 55 -22.10 -33.27 10.99
CA THR A 55 -22.13 -33.57 12.42
C THR A 55 -20.99 -32.84 13.14
N TYR A 56 -21.35 -32.08 14.17
CA TYR A 56 -20.41 -31.62 15.20
C TYR A 56 -20.63 -32.42 16.48
N ASP A 57 -19.62 -33.18 16.88
CA ASP A 57 -19.55 -33.86 18.17
C ASP A 57 -18.07 -34.00 18.57
N ALA A 58 -17.64 -33.16 19.51
CA ALA A 58 -16.28 -33.17 20.01
C ALA A 58 -15.89 -34.49 20.68
N ALA A 59 -16.83 -35.22 21.29
CA ALA A 59 -16.53 -36.47 21.99
C ALA A 59 -16.20 -37.61 21.02
N SER A 60 -16.75 -37.57 19.80
CA SER A 60 -16.47 -38.54 18.73
C SER A 60 -15.59 -37.96 17.61
N HIS A 61 -14.94 -36.81 17.85
CA HIS A 61 -14.06 -36.13 16.89
C HIS A 61 -14.72 -35.89 15.52
N ARG A 62 -15.97 -35.43 15.52
CA ARG A 62 -16.69 -34.98 14.33
C ARG A 62 -16.73 -33.45 14.34
N TYR A 63 -16.10 -32.82 13.37
CA TYR A 63 -15.90 -31.38 13.31
C TYR A 63 -16.39 -30.82 11.98
N ASP A 64 -17.66 -31.05 11.66
CA ASP A 64 -18.36 -30.41 10.54
C ASP A 64 -19.33 -29.34 11.08
N HIS A 65 -19.48 -28.24 10.35
CA HIS A 65 -20.35 -27.11 10.70
C HIS A 65 -21.60 -27.01 9.78
N HIS A 66 -21.70 -27.83 8.74
CA HIS A 66 -22.75 -27.77 7.72
C HIS A 66 -24.14 -28.25 8.15
N GLN A 67 -24.29 -28.77 9.37
CA GLN A 67 -25.57 -29.22 9.89
C GLN A 67 -26.54 -28.06 10.16
N ARG A 68 -27.82 -28.32 9.89
CA ARG A 68 -28.89 -27.39 10.19
C ARG A 68 -28.92 -27.06 11.69
N GLY A 69 -28.90 -25.77 12.01
CA GLY A 69 -28.99 -25.29 13.40
C GLY A 69 -27.65 -25.30 14.14
N PHE A 70 -26.52 -25.41 13.43
CA PHE A 70 -25.21 -25.17 14.02
C PHE A 70 -25.04 -23.69 14.40
N GLU A 71 -24.70 -23.46 15.67
CA GLU A 71 -24.56 -22.13 16.28
C GLU A 71 -23.32 -22.07 17.20
N GLU A 72 -22.38 -23.02 17.10
CA GLU A 72 -21.20 -23.04 17.96
C GLU A 72 -20.26 -21.88 17.61
N VAL A 73 -19.85 -21.15 18.64
CA VAL A 73 -18.87 -20.06 18.58
C VAL A 73 -17.66 -20.40 19.45
N PHE A 74 -16.55 -19.67 19.33
CA PHE A 74 -15.32 -19.99 20.05
C PHE A 74 -15.48 -19.94 21.57
N ASP A 75 -15.99 -18.82 22.08
CA ASP A 75 -16.33 -18.60 23.50
C ASP A 75 -17.41 -17.52 23.64
N ALA A 76 -17.66 -17.05 24.87
CA ALA A 76 -18.69 -16.05 25.16
C ALA A 76 -18.39 -14.62 24.62
N ASN A 77 -17.15 -14.35 24.20
CA ASN A 77 -16.74 -13.05 23.66
C ASN A 77 -16.79 -13.02 22.13
N HIS A 78 -17.00 -14.16 21.47
CA HIS A 78 -17.04 -14.30 20.03
C HIS A 78 -18.46 -14.56 19.52
N SER A 79 -18.74 -14.09 18.31
CA SER A 79 -20.05 -14.25 17.66
C SER A 79 -19.97 -14.95 16.30
N THR A 80 -18.76 -15.13 15.76
CA THR A 80 -18.52 -15.84 14.51
C THR A 80 -18.73 -17.33 14.72
N LYS A 81 -19.57 -17.94 13.89
CA LYS A 81 -19.75 -19.41 13.88
C LYS A 81 -18.45 -20.07 13.43
N LEU A 82 -18.08 -21.17 14.07
CA LEU A 82 -16.85 -21.89 13.75
C LEU A 82 -16.98 -22.64 12.41
N SER A 83 -15.94 -22.63 11.58
CA SER A 83 -15.76 -23.63 10.52
C SER A 83 -14.98 -24.82 11.06
N SER A 84 -14.61 -25.78 10.22
CA SER A 84 -13.83 -26.94 10.67
C SER A 84 -12.45 -26.57 11.21
N ALA A 85 -11.82 -25.50 10.70
CA ALA A 85 -10.59 -24.95 11.29
C ALA A 85 -10.82 -24.44 12.71
N GLY A 86 -11.84 -23.60 12.91
CA GLY A 86 -12.19 -23.08 14.24
C GLY A 86 -12.54 -24.17 15.24
N LEU A 87 -13.28 -25.19 14.80
CA LEU A 87 -13.59 -26.36 15.62
C LEU A 87 -12.34 -27.14 16.04
N VAL A 88 -11.46 -27.46 15.09
CA VAL A 88 -10.18 -28.13 15.41
C VAL A 88 -9.33 -27.26 16.34
N TRP A 89 -9.23 -25.95 16.09
CA TRP A 89 -8.47 -25.04 16.92
C TRP A 89 -9.04 -24.91 18.34
N LYS A 90 -10.37 -24.89 18.49
CA LYS A 90 -11.04 -24.83 19.80
C LYS A 90 -10.70 -26.03 20.67
N HIS A 91 -10.65 -27.24 20.09
CA HIS A 91 -10.47 -28.48 20.85
C HIS A 91 -9.01 -28.94 20.97
N PHE A 92 -8.17 -28.63 19.99
CA PHE A 92 -6.78 -29.08 19.94
C PHE A 92 -5.75 -27.94 20.02
N GLY A 93 -6.16 -26.68 19.90
CA GLY A 93 -5.25 -25.56 19.74
C GLY A 93 -4.24 -25.40 20.87
N GLN A 94 -4.65 -25.54 22.13
CA GLN A 94 -3.72 -25.51 23.28
C GLN A 94 -2.66 -26.61 23.20
N GLU A 95 -3.06 -27.82 22.79
CA GLU A 95 -2.14 -28.95 22.61
C GLU A 95 -1.18 -28.70 21.43
N ILE A 96 -1.70 -28.16 20.33
CA ILE A 96 -0.92 -27.80 19.15
C ILE A 96 0.14 -26.75 19.51
N VAL A 97 -0.25 -25.69 20.24
CA VAL A 97 0.67 -24.65 20.74
C VAL A 97 1.75 -25.28 21.61
N ALA A 98 1.37 -26.05 22.62
CA ALA A 98 2.32 -26.67 23.55
C ALA A 98 3.28 -27.62 22.83
N THR A 99 2.77 -28.40 21.86
CA THR A 99 3.57 -29.35 21.10
C THR A 99 4.55 -28.66 20.15
N HIS A 100 4.08 -27.69 19.36
CA HIS A 100 4.89 -26.97 18.36
C HIS A 100 6.01 -26.18 19.03
N LEU A 101 5.69 -25.46 20.10
CA LEU A 101 6.65 -24.64 20.86
C LEU A 101 7.41 -25.41 21.94
N GLN A 102 7.15 -26.71 22.11
CA GLN A 102 7.76 -27.57 23.13
C GLN A 102 7.58 -27.04 24.56
N LEU A 103 6.39 -26.53 24.88
CA LEU A 103 6.04 -25.98 26.19
C LEU A 103 5.38 -27.05 27.06
N ASP A 104 5.62 -26.96 28.36
CA ASP A 104 4.84 -27.72 29.35
C ASP A 104 3.46 -27.06 29.51
N ALA A 105 2.42 -27.73 29.01
CA ALA A 105 1.05 -27.21 28.99
C ALA A 105 0.48 -26.92 30.40
N THR A 106 1.00 -27.56 31.44
CA THR A 106 0.56 -27.33 32.83
C THR A 106 1.34 -26.19 33.47
N ALA A 107 2.67 -26.23 33.37
CA ALA A 107 3.53 -25.23 33.98
C ALA A 107 3.46 -23.86 33.27
N GLN A 108 3.11 -23.85 31.98
CA GLN A 108 3.04 -22.64 31.15
C GLN A 108 1.63 -22.40 30.62
N LYS A 109 0.62 -22.82 31.38
CA LYS A 109 -0.79 -22.74 30.98
C LYS A 109 -1.21 -21.34 30.54
N GLU A 110 -0.81 -20.30 31.28
CA GLU A 110 -1.17 -18.91 30.94
C GLU A 110 -0.62 -18.47 29.58
N THR A 111 0.63 -18.85 29.28
CA THR A 111 1.25 -18.59 27.98
C THR A 111 0.52 -19.34 26.87
N VAL A 112 0.21 -20.61 27.09
CA VAL A 112 -0.50 -21.45 26.11
C VAL A 112 -1.91 -20.91 25.85
N ASP A 113 -2.67 -20.57 26.90
CA ASP A 113 -4.01 -19.98 26.80
C ASP A 113 -3.99 -18.65 26.04
N LEU A 114 -3.01 -17.79 26.34
CA LEU A 114 -2.87 -16.49 25.69
C LEU A 114 -2.58 -16.64 24.19
N LEU A 115 -1.67 -17.54 23.81
CA LEU A 115 -1.35 -17.81 22.40
C LEU A 115 -2.53 -18.47 21.67
N TRP A 116 -3.24 -19.37 22.36
CA TRP A 116 -4.42 -20.05 21.84
C TRP A 116 -5.52 -19.06 21.47
N LEU A 117 -5.85 -18.15 22.39
CA LEU A 117 -6.83 -17.09 22.14
C LEU A 117 -6.33 -16.09 21.11
N LYS A 118 -5.08 -15.60 21.24
CA LYS A 118 -4.53 -14.59 20.32
C LYS A 118 -4.51 -15.07 18.86
N LEU A 119 -4.19 -16.34 18.60
CA LEU A 119 -4.24 -16.87 17.23
C LEU A 119 -5.65 -17.18 16.74
N TYR A 120 -6.62 -17.36 17.64
CA TYR A 120 -8.00 -17.37 17.20
C TYR A 120 -8.38 -16.01 16.62
N ASP A 121 -8.22 -14.95 17.42
CA ASP A 121 -8.60 -13.57 17.08
C ASP A 121 -7.86 -13.06 15.83
N ASP A 122 -6.55 -13.33 15.71
CA ASP A 122 -5.72 -12.76 14.64
C ASP A 122 -5.70 -13.59 13.35
N PHE A 123 -6.13 -14.85 13.39
CA PHE A 123 -5.91 -15.78 12.28
C PHE A 123 -7.13 -16.68 11.99
N VAL A 124 -7.57 -17.47 12.97
CA VAL A 124 -8.56 -18.52 12.73
C VAL A 124 -9.97 -17.95 12.53
N GLU A 125 -10.36 -16.91 13.30
CA GLU A 125 -11.70 -16.32 13.19
C GLU A 125 -11.99 -15.77 11.77
N ALA A 126 -10.97 -15.24 11.09
CA ALA A 126 -11.13 -14.77 9.71
C ALA A 126 -11.49 -15.92 8.74
N ILE A 127 -10.95 -17.12 8.97
CA ILE A 127 -11.25 -18.31 8.16
C ILE A 127 -12.67 -18.79 8.48
N ASP A 128 -13.03 -18.87 9.76
CA ASP A 128 -14.39 -19.18 10.22
C ASP A 128 -15.43 -18.26 9.59
N GLY A 129 -15.17 -16.95 9.61
CA GLY A 129 -16.07 -15.93 9.07
C GLY A 129 -16.24 -16.05 7.56
N ILE A 130 -15.14 -16.18 6.80
CA ILE A 130 -15.21 -16.31 5.34
C ILE A 130 -15.98 -17.56 4.93
N ASP A 131 -15.70 -18.68 5.59
CA ASP A 131 -16.28 -19.97 5.26
C ASP A 131 -17.78 -20.04 5.59
N ASN A 132 -18.19 -19.47 6.73
CA ASN A 132 -19.60 -19.31 7.08
C ASN A 132 -20.33 -18.18 6.32
N GLY A 133 -19.67 -17.51 5.37
CA GLY A 133 -20.25 -16.42 4.58
C GLY A 133 -20.54 -15.14 5.39
N VAL A 134 -19.86 -14.95 6.51
CA VAL A 134 -19.96 -13.76 7.36
C VAL A 134 -19.22 -12.60 6.69
N SER A 135 -19.91 -11.48 6.51
CA SER A 135 -19.29 -10.26 5.99
C SER A 135 -18.49 -9.57 7.09
N GLN A 136 -17.23 -9.20 6.81
CA GLN A 136 -16.36 -8.49 7.75
C GLN A 136 -16.93 -7.13 8.22
N TYR A 137 -17.78 -6.52 7.39
CA TYR A 137 -18.49 -5.29 7.67
C TYR A 137 -19.96 -5.44 7.30
N PRO A 138 -20.86 -4.58 7.80
CA PRO A 138 -22.24 -4.51 7.34
C PRO A 138 -22.34 -4.49 5.81
N SER A 139 -23.25 -5.29 5.25
CA SER A 139 -23.33 -5.56 3.81
C SER A 139 -23.78 -4.35 2.97
N ASP A 140 -24.29 -3.31 3.61
CA ASP A 140 -24.61 -2.01 3.03
C ASP A 140 -23.36 -1.13 2.81
N LEU A 141 -22.23 -1.46 3.44
CA LEU A 141 -20.96 -0.76 3.24
C LEU A 141 -20.18 -1.37 2.07
N LYS A 142 -19.88 -0.54 1.05
CA LYS A 142 -19.08 -0.94 -0.09
C LYS A 142 -17.59 -0.77 0.22
N PRO A 143 -16.76 -1.83 0.17
CA PRO A 143 -15.33 -1.69 0.38
C PRO A 143 -14.72 -0.81 -0.72
N LYS A 144 -13.77 0.05 -0.35
CA LYS A 144 -13.10 0.97 -1.30
C LYS A 144 -12.28 0.23 -2.36
N TYR A 145 -11.80 -0.96 -2.04
CA TYR A 145 -11.08 -1.85 -2.96
C TYR A 145 -11.43 -3.31 -2.65
N LYS A 146 -11.18 -4.20 -3.62
CA LYS A 146 -11.31 -5.64 -3.41
C LYS A 146 -9.97 -6.19 -2.97
N SER A 147 -9.91 -6.83 -1.80
CA SER A 147 -8.78 -7.66 -1.39
C SER A 147 -9.06 -9.12 -1.75
N ARG A 148 -8.07 -9.82 -2.32
CA ARG A 148 -8.11 -11.27 -2.60
C ARG A 148 -6.79 -11.93 -2.25
N THR A 149 -6.12 -11.40 -1.23
CA THR A 149 -4.79 -11.81 -0.79
C THR A 149 -4.84 -12.61 0.52
N ASP A 150 -6.02 -12.73 1.13
CA ASP A 150 -6.25 -13.55 2.31
C ASP A 150 -5.99 -15.04 2.04
N LEU A 151 -5.85 -15.83 3.12
CA LEU A 151 -5.54 -17.24 3.02
C LEU A 151 -6.63 -18.03 2.27
N SER A 152 -7.90 -17.73 2.52
CA SER A 152 -9.05 -18.37 1.86
C SER A 152 -9.02 -18.13 0.35
N ALA A 153 -8.73 -16.92 -0.11
CA ALA A 153 -8.56 -16.62 -1.52
C ALA A 153 -7.36 -17.37 -2.13
N ARG A 154 -6.21 -17.41 -1.44
CA ARG A 154 -5.02 -18.13 -1.92
C ARG A 154 -5.22 -19.63 -2.03
N VAL A 155 -5.87 -20.25 -1.02
CA VAL A 155 -6.27 -21.66 -1.10
C VAL A 155 -7.28 -21.87 -2.23
N GLY A 156 -8.24 -20.98 -2.38
CA GLY A 156 -9.20 -20.99 -3.49
C GLY A 156 -8.52 -21.01 -4.86
N TYR A 157 -7.46 -20.24 -5.07
CA TYR A 157 -6.68 -20.23 -6.32
C TYR A 157 -5.88 -21.51 -6.58
N MET A 158 -5.77 -22.42 -5.61
CA MET A 158 -5.13 -23.73 -5.79
C MET A 158 -6.11 -24.79 -6.31
N ASN A 159 -7.42 -24.53 -6.30
CA ASN A 159 -8.39 -25.39 -6.96
C ASN A 159 -8.21 -25.37 -8.48
N PRO A 160 -8.59 -26.44 -9.20
CA PRO A 160 -8.61 -26.44 -10.65
C PRO A 160 -9.46 -25.33 -11.24
N SER A 161 -8.98 -24.78 -12.36
CA SER A 161 -9.78 -23.81 -13.11
C SER A 161 -11.02 -24.48 -13.69
N TRP A 162 -12.11 -23.73 -13.87
CA TRP A 162 -13.38 -24.27 -14.39
C TRP A 162 -13.25 -24.97 -15.76
N ASN A 163 -12.24 -24.61 -16.54
CA ASN A 163 -11.94 -25.15 -17.87
C ASN A 163 -10.77 -26.16 -17.88
N GLU A 164 -10.26 -26.54 -16.71
CA GLU A 164 -9.21 -27.53 -16.56
C GLU A 164 -9.83 -28.92 -16.36
N LYS A 165 -9.29 -29.93 -17.05
CA LYS A 165 -9.63 -31.33 -16.77
C LYS A 165 -8.78 -31.80 -15.61
N TRP A 166 -9.39 -32.48 -14.65
CA TRP A 166 -8.70 -33.03 -13.48
C TRP A 166 -9.32 -34.36 -13.06
N ASP A 167 -8.56 -35.14 -12.29
CA ASP A 167 -9.04 -36.31 -11.55
C ASP A 167 -8.88 -36.14 -10.03
N ASN A 168 -9.35 -37.13 -9.27
CA ASN A 168 -9.27 -37.06 -7.80
C ASN A 168 -7.83 -37.07 -7.28
N ALA A 169 -6.91 -37.78 -7.94
CA ALA A 169 -5.52 -37.85 -7.51
C ALA A 169 -4.83 -36.48 -7.67
N GLU A 170 -5.10 -35.78 -8.77
CA GLU A 170 -4.64 -34.42 -8.99
C GLU A 170 -5.23 -33.42 -7.99
N LEU A 171 -6.53 -33.53 -7.69
CA LEU A 171 -7.18 -32.71 -6.66
C LEU A 171 -6.60 -32.94 -5.27
N ASP A 172 -6.34 -34.19 -4.90
CA ASP A 172 -5.76 -34.54 -3.60
C ASP A 172 -4.32 -34.03 -3.50
N ALA A 173 -3.53 -34.11 -4.58
CA ALA A 173 -2.20 -33.53 -4.62
C ALA A 173 -2.22 -31.98 -4.50
N ARG A 174 -3.24 -31.30 -5.03
CA ARG A 174 -3.41 -29.85 -4.85
C ARG A 174 -3.84 -29.50 -3.42
N PHE A 175 -4.74 -30.31 -2.85
CA PHE A 175 -5.17 -30.16 -1.46
C PHE A 175 -4.00 -30.29 -0.49
N GLU A 176 -3.13 -31.28 -0.66
CA GLU A 176 -1.94 -31.45 0.17
C GLU A 176 -1.02 -30.21 0.13
N LYS A 177 -0.86 -29.60 -1.05
CA LYS A 177 -0.12 -28.32 -1.19
C LYS A 177 -0.82 -27.17 -0.49
N ALA A 178 -2.15 -27.07 -0.60
CA ALA A 178 -2.94 -26.02 0.04
C ALA A 178 -2.89 -26.15 1.57
N SER A 179 -3.04 -27.37 2.08
CA SER A 179 -2.91 -27.70 3.50
C SER A 179 -1.52 -27.36 4.04
N ALA A 180 -0.45 -27.71 3.31
CA ALA A 180 0.91 -27.35 3.68
C ALA A 180 1.15 -25.83 3.70
N MET A 181 0.59 -25.09 2.74
CA MET A 181 0.70 -23.62 2.69
C MET A 181 -0.04 -22.97 3.86
N ALA A 182 -1.30 -23.37 4.11
CA ALA A 182 -2.11 -22.86 5.22
C ALA A 182 -1.42 -23.11 6.57
N GLY A 183 -0.93 -24.33 6.77
CA GLY A 183 -0.16 -24.70 7.95
C GLY A 183 1.12 -23.88 8.14
N LYS A 184 1.93 -23.74 7.08
CA LYS A 184 3.17 -22.97 7.15
C LYS A 184 2.89 -21.53 7.61
N GLU A 185 1.90 -20.88 7.01
CA GLU A 185 1.57 -19.50 7.36
C GLU A 185 1.05 -19.38 8.80
N PHE A 186 0.26 -20.35 9.26
CA PHE A 186 -0.21 -20.42 10.64
C PHE A 186 0.96 -20.56 11.62
N PHE A 187 1.86 -21.51 11.40
CA PHE A 187 2.99 -21.76 12.30
C PHE A 187 4.04 -20.64 12.26
N ASP A 188 4.29 -20.02 11.09
CA ASP A 188 5.11 -18.81 11.00
C ASP A 188 4.51 -17.68 11.89
N ARG A 189 3.17 -17.58 11.93
CA ARG A 189 2.48 -16.61 12.80
C ARG A 189 2.58 -17.01 14.28
N LEU A 190 2.40 -18.28 14.63
CA LEU A 190 2.58 -18.77 16.01
C LEU A 190 4.00 -18.49 16.53
N ASP A 191 5.01 -18.82 15.73
CA ASP A 191 6.42 -18.59 16.07
C ASP A 191 6.70 -17.10 16.28
N TYR A 192 6.19 -16.23 15.41
CA TYR A 192 6.29 -14.78 15.59
C TYR A 192 5.58 -14.31 16.88
N THR A 193 4.35 -14.79 17.12
CA THR A 193 3.56 -14.37 18.27
C THR A 193 4.26 -14.76 19.58
N TYR A 194 4.85 -15.95 19.65
CA TYR A 194 5.61 -16.39 20.82
C TYR A 194 6.97 -15.72 20.97
N SER A 195 7.77 -15.66 19.91
CA SER A 195 9.18 -15.22 19.99
C SER A 195 9.36 -13.70 19.96
N ALA A 196 8.43 -12.95 19.36
CA ALA A 196 8.56 -11.51 19.16
C ALA A 196 7.42 -10.70 19.79
N TRP A 197 6.16 -11.08 19.56
CA TRP A 197 5.03 -10.30 20.08
C TRP A 197 4.88 -10.47 21.60
N LEU A 198 4.96 -11.69 22.14
CA LEU A 198 4.72 -11.94 23.56
C LEU A 198 5.76 -11.23 24.47
N PRO A 199 7.07 -11.31 24.23
CA PRO A 199 8.07 -10.62 25.05
C PRO A 199 7.95 -9.10 24.99
N ALA A 200 7.44 -8.54 23.89
CA ALA A 200 7.24 -7.11 23.74
C ALA A 200 6.28 -6.52 24.79
N ARG A 201 5.38 -7.32 25.38
CA ARG A 201 4.48 -6.87 26.45
C ARG A 201 5.23 -6.25 27.61
N GLN A 202 6.30 -6.90 28.08
CA GLN A 202 7.05 -6.43 29.24
C GLN A 202 7.75 -5.10 28.94
N ILE A 203 8.23 -4.91 27.71
CA ILE A 203 8.83 -3.63 27.28
C ILE A 203 7.81 -2.48 27.39
N VAL A 204 6.55 -2.73 26.97
CA VAL A 204 5.48 -1.73 27.06
C VAL A 204 5.10 -1.45 28.51
N VAL A 205 4.97 -2.49 29.35
CA VAL A 205 4.70 -2.34 30.79
C VAL A 205 5.80 -1.52 31.48
N ASP A 206 7.06 -1.86 31.22
CA ASP A 206 8.22 -1.14 31.76
C ASP A 206 8.22 0.32 31.34
N ALA A 207 7.97 0.60 30.06
CA ALA A 207 7.93 1.96 29.54
C ALA A 207 6.77 2.76 30.15
N LEU A 208 5.60 2.14 30.32
CA LEU A 208 4.47 2.76 31.01
C LEU A 208 4.84 3.12 32.45
N ASN A 209 5.52 2.24 33.18
CA ASN A 209 5.89 2.48 34.58
C ASN A 209 7.03 3.52 34.72
N LYS A 210 7.97 3.56 33.77
CA LYS A 210 9.14 4.44 33.79
C LYS A 210 8.89 5.82 33.17
N ARG A 211 7.73 6.06 32.54
CA ARG A 211 7.47 7.28 31.78
C ARG A 211 7.55 8.53 32.66
N THR A 212 8.26 9.54 32.18
CA THR A 212 8.40 10.84 32.85
C THR A 212 7.37 11.86 32.38
N HIS A 213 6.75 11.63 31.22
CA HIS A 213 5.62 12.39 30.71
C HIS A 213 4.48 11.40 30.42
N PRO A 214 3.24 11.67 30.86
CA PRO A 214 2.15 10.68 30.79
C PRO A 214 1.88 10.21 29.35
N GLN A 215 1.98 11.13 28.38
CA GLN A 215 1.66 10.87 26.97
C GLN A 215 2.85 10.46 26.09
N LEU A 216 4.01 10.12 26.67
CA LEU A 216 5.22 9.77 25.91
C LEU A 216 5.82 8.47 26.44
N LEU A 217 5.96 7.48 25.56
CA LEU A 217 6.69 6.25 25.84
C LEU A 217 8.05 6.27 25.17
N VAL A 218 9.03 5.66 25.83
CA VAL A 218 10.40 5.51 25.32
C VAL A 218 10.80 4.07 25.49
N PHE A 219 11.25 3.45 24.40
CA PHE A 219 11.81 2.11 24.41
C PHE A 219 13.31 2.20 24.13
N ASP A 220 14.09 1.37 24.81
CA ASP A 220 15.53 1.28 24.57
C ASP A 220 15.86 0.37 23.36
N GLU A 221 14.88 -0.37 22.87
CA GLU A 221 14.90 -1.15 21.64
C GLU A 221 13.51 -1.14 20.96
N PHE A 222 13.43 -1.45 19.67
CA PHE A 222 12.14 -1.58 19.01
C PHE A 222 11.37 -2.81 19.53
N ALA A 223 10.06 -2.67 19.73
CA ALA A 223 9.18 -3.74 20.17
C ALA A 223 7.83 -3.68 19.43
N SER A 224 7.15 -4.81 19.26
CA SER A 224 5.78 -4.84 18.74
C SER A 224 4.80 -4.33 19.80
N TRP A 225 4.56 -3.02 19.82
CA TRP A 225 3.98 -2.36 20.99
C TRP A 225 2.48 -2.05 20.92
N LYS A 226 1.89 -1.95 19.71
CA LYS A 226 0.53 -1.42 19.50
C LYS A 226 -0.52 -2.19 20.28
N ASP A 227 -0.70 -3.47 19.99
CA ASP A 227 -1.71 -4.33 20.63
C ASP A 227 -1.58 -4.29 22.16
N HIS A 228 -0.36 -4.46 22.68
CA HIS A 228 -0.09 -4.43 24.12
C HIS A 228 -0.46 -3.09 24.75
N LEU A 229 -0.12 -1.98 24.11
CA LEU A 229 -0.44 -0.66 24.61
C LEU A 229 -1.96 -0.47 24.73
N PHE A 230 -2.73 -0.80 23.69
CA PHE A 230 -4.19 -0.64 23.71
C PHE A 230 -4.86 -1.53 24.75
N THR A 231 -4.37 -2.76 24.94
CA THR A 231 -4.86 -3.65 26.00
C THR A 231 -4.52 -3.11 27.39
N LEU A 232 -3.27 -2.73 27.62
CA LEU A 232 -2.81 -2.19 28.91
C LEU A 232 -3.50 -0.88 29.29
N GLU A 233 -3.82 -0.01 28.32
CA GLU A 233 -4.61 1.19 28.58
C GLU A 233 -5.98 0.90 29.18
N LYS A 234 -6.62 -0.20 28.75
CA LYS A 234 -7.89 -0.68 29.29
C LYS A 234 -7.68 -1.36 30.64
N ASP A 235 -6.77 -2.33 30.71
CA ASP A 235 -6.51 -3.13 31.91
C ASP A 235 -6.12 -2.26 33.12
N LEU A 236 -5.29 -1.23 32.87
CA LEU A 236 -4.79 -0.31 33.90
C LEU A 236 -5.68 0.92 34.08
N ASN A 237 -6.80 1.03 33.36
CA ASN A 237 -7.72 2.17 33.39
C ASN A 237 -7.02 3.53 33.17
N ILE A 238 -6.13 3.61 32.19
CA ILE A 238 -5.38 4.85 31.90
C ILE A 238 -6.35 5.92 31.38
N ALA A 239 -6.40 7.05 32.09
CA ALA A 239 -7.27 8.18 31.76
C ALA A 239 -6.98 8.70 30.34
N PRO A 240 -7.99 9.09 29.53
CA PRO A 240 -7.78 9.55 28.16
C PRO A 240 -6.74 10.67 28.01
N THR A 241 -6.67 11.59 28.98
CA THR A 241 -5.69 12.70 29.02
C THR A 241 -4.26 12.25 29.28
N GLU A 242 -4.08 11.03 29.82
CA GLU A 242 -2.78 10.45 30.15
C GLU A 242 -2.35 9.36 29.17
N ARG A 243 -3.19 9.03 28.19
CA ARG A 243 -2.87 8.01 27.20
C ARG A 243 -1.70 8.45 26.32
N PRO A 244 -0.73 7.55 26.04
CA PRO A 244 0.36 7.82 25.13
C PRO A 244 -0.08 8.37 23.77
N ILE A 245 0.60 9.43 23.34
CA ILE A 245 0.44 10.05 22.02
C ILE A 245 1.63 9.70 21.14
N TYR A 246 2.84 9.68 21.69
CA TYR A 246 4.05 9.33 20.96
C TYR A 246 4.82 8.21 21.64
N VAL A 247 5.47 7.39 20.82
CA VAL A 247 6.42 6.36 21.21
C VAL A 247 7.76 6.67 20.55
N VAL A 248 8.84 6.65 21.33
CA VAL A 248 10.21 6.91 20.85
C VAL A 248 11.07 5.67 21.02
N TYR A 249 11.77 5.25 19.96
CA TYR A 249 12.56 4.01 19.96
C TYR A 249 13.68 4.06 18.91
N PRO A 250 14.75 3.26 19.03
CA PRO A 250 15.77 3.15 17.99
C PRO A 250 15.31 2.24 16.83
N ASP A 251 15.72 2.55 15.60
CA ASP A 251 15.55 1.68 14.43
C ASP A 251 16.79 0.78 14.20
N GLU A 252 16.70 -0.12 13.20
CA GLU A 252 17.80 -1.05 12.89
C GLU A 252 19.12 -0.38 12.47
N SER A 253 19.08 0.91 12.09
CA SER A 253 20.27 1.68 11.70
C SER A 253 20.91 2.43 12.88
N GLY A 254 20.36 2.28 14.09
CA GLY A 254 20.79 3.00 15.29
C GLY A 254 20.31 4.46 15.33
N LYS A 255 19.44 4.87 14.40
CA LYS A 255 18.75 6.17 14.42
C LYS A 255 17.50 6.03 15.28
N TRP A 256 16.87 7.15 15.61
CA TRP A 256 15.74 7.19 16.52
C TRP A 256 14.47 7.64 15.83
N ARG A 257 13.37 6.97 16.17
CA ARG A 257 12.03 7.22 15.64
C ARG A 257 11.16 7.85 16.71
N VAL A 258 10.27 8.73 16.27
CA VAL A 258 9.12 9.20 17.04
C VAL A 258 7.87 8.80 16.25
N GLN A 259 7.06 7.90 16.80
CA GLN A 259 5.86 7.38 16.15
C GLN A 259 4.62 7.82 16.92
N ALA A 260 3.64 8.36 16.21
CA ALA A 260 2.35 8.72 16.77
C ALA A 260 1.46 7.49 16.97
N VAL A 261 0.86 7.39 18.15
CA VAL A 261 -0.07 6.32 18.50
C VAL A 261 -1.39 6.53 17.74
N PRO A 262 -1.91 5.51 17.03
CA PRO A 262 -3.18 5.62 16.33
C PRO A 262 -4.38 5.70 17.28
N VAL A 263 -5.56 6.08 16.77
CA VAL A 263 -6.81 6.12 17.56
C VAL A 263 -7.36 4.72 17.87
N SER A 264 -7.05 3.73 17.04
CA SER A 264 -7.25 2.28 17.26
C SER A 264 -6.08 1.49 16.66
N PRO A 265 -5.86 0.23 17.03
CA PRO A 265 -4.74 -0.57 16.50
C PRO A 265 -4.67 -0.63 14.96
N GLU A 266 -5.82 -0.65 14.30
CA GLU A 266 -6.02 -0.79 12.84
C GLU A 266 -6.12 0.56 12.13
N SER A 267 -6.21 1.67 12.87
CA SER A 267 -6.44 2.99 12.29
C SER A 267 -5.17 3.60 11.73
N PHE A 268 -5.29 4.20 10.54
CA PHE A 268 -4.26 5.07 9.96
C PHE A 268 -4.29 6.49 10.54
N ILE A 269 -5.26 6.81 11.41
CA ILE A 269 -5.41 8.13 12.03
C ILE A 269 -4.68 8.12 13.37
N SER A 270 -3.69 9.01 13.52
CA SER A 270 -2.97 9.25 14.78
C SER A 270 -3.85 10.00 15.79
N ARG A 271 -3.73 9.67 17.09
CA ARG A 271 -4.31 10.45 18.20
C ARG A 271 -3.89 11.92 18.11
N LYS A 272 -2.62 12.13 17.81
CA LYS A 272 -2.04 13.40 17.42
C LYS A 272 -0.83 13.13 16.53
N ALA A 273 -0.94 13.49 15.26
CA ALA A 273 0.18 13.45 14.34
C ALA A 273 1.21 14.54 14.70
N LEU A 274 2.46 14.32 14.30
CA LEU A 274 3.52 15.32 14.41
C LEU A 274 3.09 16.65 13.74
N PRO A 275 3.63 17.80 14.19
CA PRO A 275 3.23 19.13 13.71
C PRO A 275 3.19 19.20 12.20
N GLU A 276 2.09 19.76 11.67
CA GLU A 276 1.88 19.91 10.23
C GLU A 276 3.04 20.61 9.51
N PRO A 277 3.64 21.69 10.04
CA PRO A 277 4.77 22.35 9.39
C PRO A 277 6.00 21.44 9.18
N TRP A 278 6.14 20.37 9.97
CA TRP A 278 7.29 19.46 9.87
C TRP A 278 7.09 18.39 8.80
N ARG A 279 5.84 18.10 8.43
CA ARG A 279 5.49 16.94 7.60
C ARG A 279 6.03 17.09 6.18
N GLY A 280 6.59 16.00 5.66
CA GLY A 280 7.26 16.00 4.36
C GLY A 280 8.64 16.65 4.35
N ILE A 281 9.05 17.33 5.43
CA ILE A 281 10.36 17.99 5.52
C ILE A 281 11.42 16.99 6.03
N ARG A 282 12.64 17.10 5.50
CA ARG A 282 13.73 16.15 5.74
C ARG A 282 15.04 16.82 6.14
N ASP A 283 15.90 16.02 6.76
CA ASP A 283 17.32 16.29 7.01
C ASP A 283 17.61 17.68 7.62
N GLN A 284 18.56 18.42 7.04
CA GLN A 284 18.99 19.72 7.56
C GLN A 284 17.85 20.74 7.54
N GLN A 285 16.99 20.72 6.51
CA GLN A 285 15.84 21.62 6.42
C GLN A 285 14.88 21.42 7.61
N LEU A 286 14.63 20.16 7.99
CA LEU A 286 13.82 19.86 9.17
C LEU A 286 14.55 20.28 10.45
N SER A 287 15.87 20.09 10.50
CA SER A 287 16.66 20.51 11.65
C SER A 287 16.62 22.03 11.86
N ASP A 288 16.73 22.80 10.78
CA ASP A 288 16.66 24.26 10.80
C ASP A 288 15.26 24.75 11.16
N LEU A 289 14.22 24.14 10.56
CA LEU A 289 12.82 24.46 10.81
C LEU A 289 12.43 24.24 12.28
N THR A 290 12.87 23.12 12.85
CA THR A 290 12.50 22.71 14.21
C THR A 290 13.43 23.30 15.28
N GLY A 291 14.62 23.75 14.87
CA GLY A 291 15.73 24.04 15.79
C GLY A 291 16.25 22.78 16.52
N ILE A 292 15.96 21.58 16.01
CA ILE A 292 16.37 20.30 16.58
C ILE A 292 17.46 19.69 15.69
N PRO A 293 18.71 19.57 16.15
CA PRO A 293 19.77 19.03 15.31
C PRO A 293 19.53 17.55 14.98
N GLY A 294 20.00 17.14 13.81
CA GLY A 294 20.04 15.75 13.38
C GLY A 294 18.67 15.17 13.01
N CYS A 295 17.67 15.99 12.70
CA CYS A 295 16.42 15.50 12.13
C CYS A 295 16.68 14.79 10.80
N ILE A 296 15.90 13.74 10.52
CA ILE A 296 16.01 12.92 9.30
C ILE A 296 14.76 13.12 8.43
N PHE A 297 13.57 12.96 9.00
CA PHE A 297 12.31 13.24 8.29
C PHE A 297 11.12 13.33 9.24
N VAL A 298 10.00 13.87 8.75
CA VAL A 298 8.65 13.57 9.26
C VAL A 298 7.77 13.15 8.08
N HIS A 299 7.04 12.05 8.21
CA HIS A 299 6.15 11.56 7.16
C HIS A 299 5.04 12.57 6.86
N GLN A 300 4.51 12.60 5.63
CA GLN A 300 3.50 13.59 5.20
C GLN A 300 2.22 13.56 6.04
N SER A 301 1.77 12.40 6.50
CA SER A 301 0.64 12.31 7.43
C SER A 301 0.99 12.63 8.89
N GLY A 302 2.29 12.78 9.20
CA GLY A 302 2.82 13.06 10.53
C GLY A 302 2.78 11.87 11.49
N PHE A 303 2.49 10.66 11.01
CA PHE A 303 2.41 9.46 11.88
C PHE A 303 3.77 9.01 12.42
N ILE A 304 4.87 9.39 11.78
CA ILE A 304 6.22 9.02 12.20
C ILE A 304 7.25 10.07 11.77
N GLY A 305 8.29 10.25 12.58
CA GLY A 305 9.46 11.05 12.27
C GLY A 305 10.75 10.37 12.72
N GLY A 306 11.88 10.87 12.25
CA GLY A 306 13.21 10.34 12.53
C GLY A 306 14.21 11.41 12.95
N ASN A 307 15.11 11.05 13.84
CA ASN A 307 16.25 11.83 14.26
C ASN A 307 17.49 10.93 14.44
N ALA A 308 18.68 11.49 14.29
CA ALA A 308 19.93 10.78 14.48
C ALA A 308 20.21 10.38 15.94
N THR A 309 19.60 11.05 16.91
CA THR A 309 19.85 10.82 18.35
C THR A 309 18.55 10.61 19.15
N LYS A 310 18.68 9.94 20.29
CA LYS A 310 17.58 9.73 21.25
C LYS A 310 17.04 11.08 21.74
N GLU A 311 17.96 11.98 22.08
CA GLU A 311 17.66 13.31 22.61
C GLU A 311 16.88 14.15 21.59
N GLY A 312 17.28 14.08 20.31
CA GLY A 312 16.59 14.76 19.22
C GLY A 312 15.18 14.22 19.00
N ALA A 313 15.01 12.89 18.94
CA ALA A 313 13.69 12.27 18.80
C ALA A 313 12.76 12.56 19.99
N LEU A 314 13.30 12.55 21.22
CA LEU A 314 12.57 12.94 22.42
C LEU A 314 12.15 14.41 22.38
N LYS A 315 13.02 15.30 21.88
CA LYS A 315 12.68 16.71 21.71
C LYS A 315 11.58 16.89 20.66
N MET A 316 11.66 16.19 19.52
CA MET A 316 10.60 16.19 18.50
C MET A 316 9.25 15.75 19.11
N ALA A 317 9.24 14.69 19.91
CA ALA A 317 8.02 14.22 20.57
C ALA A 317 7.46 15.26 21.55
N LYS A 318 8.30 15.89 22.38
CA LYS A 318 7.88 16.92 23.35
C LYS A 318 7.35 18.17 22.67
N ASP A 319 8.06 18.67 21.66
CA ASP A 319 7.64 19.83 20.87
C ASP A 319 6.33 19.51 20.11
N GLY A 320 6.20 18.27 19.58
CA GLY A 320 4.96 17.78 18.97
C GLY A 320 3.79 17.67 19.95
N LEU A 321 4.04 17.36 21.23
CA LEU A 321 3.03 17.39 22.28
C LEU A 321 2.60 18.82 22.60
N ALA A 322 3.55 19.74 22.72
CA ALA A 322 3.31 21.14 23.03
C ALA A 322 2.66 21.93 21.88
N HIS A 323 2.84 21.49 20.63
CA HIS A 323 2.32 22.19 19.46
C HIS A 323 0.78 22.18 19.45
N THR A 324 0.18 23.37 19.47
CA THR A 324 -1.28 23.59 19.50
C THR A 324 -1.87 23.94 18.13
N GLY A 325 -1.08 23.93 17.06
CA GLY A 325 -1.54 24.27 15.71
C GLY A 325 -1.53 25.77 15.37
N VAL A 326 -0.78 26.58 16.14
CA VAL A 326 -0.56 28.01 15.86
C VAL A 326 0.90 28.22 15.46
N PRO A 327 1.20 28.90 14.34
CA PRO A 327 2.58 29.13 13.91
C PRO A 327 3.36 29.97 14.93
N PHE A 328 4.49 29.45 15.39
CA PHE A 328 5.49 30.21 16.14
C PHE A 328 6.24 31.11 15.15
N ILE A 329 5.84 32.38 15.07
CA ILE A 329 6.64 33.41 14.40
C ILE A 329 7.61 33.97 15.44
N HIS A 330 8.91 33.75 15.24
CA HIS A 330 9.94 34.49 15.97
C HIS A 330 9.79 35.98 15.66
N SER A 331 9.54 36.77 16.72
CA SER A 331 9.28 38.20 16.65
C SER A 331 10.56 39.04 16.56
N VAL A 332 10.58 39.98 15.61
CA VAL A 332 11.36 41.23 15.69
C VAL A 332 10.34 42.38 15.70
N PRO A 333 10.47 43.39 16.57
CA PRO A 333 9.36 44.31 16.86
C PRO A 333 9.29 45.48 15.88
N VAL A 334 8.09 45.75 15.36
CA VAL A 334 7.68 47.05 14.82
C VAL A 334 6.30 47.40 15.36
N ALA A 335 6.14 48.66 15.76
CA ALA A 335 5.05 49.21 16.58
C ALA A 335 3.83 49.71 15.78
N GLY A 336 2.67 49.71 16.46
CA GLY A 336 1.44 50.49 16.14
C GLY A 336 0.59 49.91 15.00
N GLU A 337 -0.74 49.80 15.02
CA GLU A 337 -1.83 50.37 15.83
C GLU A 337 -3.08 49.45 15.78
N LYS A 338 -4.13 49.84 16.51
CA LYS A 338 -5.29 49.07 17.00
C LYS A 338 -6.40 48.80 15.97
N ASP A 339 -7.12 47.69 16.16
CA ASP A 339 -8.58 47.57 16.39
C ASP A 339 -9.00 46.08 16.21
N GLY A 340 -9.65 45.41 17.17
CA GLY A 340 -11.10 45.42 17.38
C GLY A 340 -11.66 43.98 17.34
N HIS A 341 -12.04 43.41 18.49
CA HIS A 341 -12.56 42.05 18.63
C HIS A 341 -13.99 41.87 18.09
N SER A 342 -14.31 40.71 17.48
CA SER A 342 -15.45 39.85 17.90
C SER A 342 -15.41 38.50 17.19
N HIS A 343 -15.63 37.42 17.95
CA HIS A 343 -15.84 36.07 17.43
C HIS A 343 -17.34 35.81 17.25
N SER A 344 -17.71 35.20 16.13
CA SER A 344 -18.90 34.36 16.05
C SER A 344 -18.57 33.09 15.26
N HIS A 345 -18.60 31.96 15.94
CA HIS A 345 -18.47 30.63 15.35
C HIS A 345 -19.72 30.32 14.53
N ASN A 346 -19.52 29.92 13.28
CA ASN A 346 -20.42 29.00 12.61
C ASN A 346 -19.57 27.95 11.92
N HIS A 347 -19.67 26.73 12.44
CA HIS A 347 -19.04 25.53 11.90
C HIS A 347 -19.70 25.18 10.57
N ASP A 348 -18.93 25.21 9.49
CA ASP A 348 -19.06 24.25 8.40
C ASP A 348 -17.73 24.19 7.64
N HIS A 349 -16.91 23.18 7.94
CA HIS A 349 -15.74 22.84 7.12
C HIS A 349 -15.99 21.46 6.53
N GLY A 350 -16.75 21.45 5.44
CA GLY A 350 -16.74 20.37 4.49
C GLY A 350 -15.32 20.23 3.92
N HIS A 351 -14.66 19.13 4.25
CA HIS A 351 -13.57 18.63 3.43
C HIS A 351 -14.20 17.75 2.35
N THR A 352 -14.47 18.36 1.19
CA THR A 352 -14.73 17.64 -0.05
C THR A 352 -13.48 16.85 -0.41
N HIS A 353 -13.45 15.58 -0.07
CA HIS A 353 -12.73 14.63 -0.93
C HIS A 353 -13.60 14.47 -2.17
N ASP A 354 -13.08 14.78 -3.35
CA ASP A 354 -13.79 14.52 -4.59
C ASP A 354 -14.09 13.03 -4.71
N ILE A 355 -15.35 12.69 -4.44
CA ILE A 355 -15.94 11.42 -4.81
C ILE A 355 -15.97 11.43 -6.33
N MET A 356 -15.06 10.68 -6.97
CA MET A 356 -15.10 10.53 -8.43
C MET A 356 -16.30 9.64 -8.81
N ASP A 357 -17.44 10.26 -9.12
CA ASP A 357 -18.66 9.59 -9.63
C ASP A 357 -18.46 9.01 -11.05
N HIS A 358 -17.33 9.32 -11.70
CA HIS A 358 -16.99 8.95 -13.08
C HIS A 358 -15.47 8.65 -13.18
N PRO A 359 -14.98 7.86 -14.16
CA PRO A 359 -13.54 7.64 -14.44
C PRO A 359 -12.72 8.90 -14.84
N GLY A 360 -13.16 10.10 -14.45
CA GLY A 360 -12.60 11.39 -14.83
C GLY A 360 -13.21 11.93 -16.13
N LYS A 361 -13.35 13.25 -16.22
CA LYS A 361 -13.72 13.99 -17.43
C LYS A 361 -12.63 15.00 -17.73
N PHE A 362 -12.30 15.20 -19.00
CA PHE A 362 -11.18 16.07 -19.38
C PHE A 362 -11.41 17.53 -18.96
N ASN A 363 -12.65 18.01 -19.07
CA ASN A 363 -13.01 19.40 -18.74
C ASN A 363 -13.12 19.64 -17.23
N ASP A 364 -13.28 18.58 -16.44
CA ASP A 364 -13.40 18.65 -14.98
C ASP A 364 -12.08 18.27 -14.30
N ARG A 365 -10.98 18.21 -15.05
CA ARG A 365 -9.67 17.86 -14.50
C ARG A 365 -9.11 19.00 -13.68
N GLU A 366 -8.35 18.65 -12.64
CA GLU A 366 -7.52 19.60 -11.92
C GLU A 366 -6.44 20.15 -12.86
N LEU A 367 -6.26 21.46 -12.85
CA LEU A 367 -5.25 22.15 -13.63
C LEU A 367 -4.18 22.72 -12.70
N PRO A 368 -2.89 22.73 -13.09
CA PRO A 368 -1.84 23.36 -12.30
C PRO A 368 -2.15 24.84 -12.06
N ASN A 369 -1.99 25.30 -10.81
CA ASN A 369 -2.11 26.72 -10.48
C ASN A 369 -0.76 27.41 -10.70
N TYR A 370 -0.71 28.34 -11.66
CA TYR A 370 0.50 29.08 -12.01
C TYR A 370 0.70 30.40 -11.25
N GLU A 371 -0.28 30.87 -10.46
CA GLU A 371 -0.25 32.21 -9.83
C GLU A 371 0.99 32.44 -8.94
N ASN A 372 1.44 31.38 -8.27
CA ASN A 372 2.59 31.42 -7.36
C ASN A 372 3.77 30.56 -7.86
N ARG A 373 3.79 30.14 -9.13
CA ARG A 373 4.86 29.27 -9.64
C ARG A 373 6.15 30.05 -9.86
N ASN A 374 7.22 29.60 -9.20
CA ASN A 374 8.57 30.09 -9.41
C ASN A 374 9.32 29.18 -10.40
N TRP A 375 9.34 29.57 -11.67
CA TRP A 375 9.99 28.80 -12.73
C TRP A 375 11.53 28.70 -12.61
N ASN A 376 12.15 29.48 -11.71
CA ASN A 376 13.58 29.37 -11.42
C ASN A 376 13.89 28.28 -10.39
N GLU A 377 12.92 27.92 -9.54
CA GLU A 377 13.04 26.82 -8.57
C GLU A 377 12.85 25.47 -9.25
N ARG A 378 11.83 25.36 -10.11
CA ARG A 378 11.63 24.22 -10.99
C ARG A 378 11.06 24.70 -12.33
N ALA A 379 11.76 24.37 -13.41
CA ALA A 379 11.29 24.69 -14.74
C ALA A 379 10.00 23.93 -15.07
N PHE A 380 9.30 24.41 -16.11
CA PHE A 380 8.10 23.75 -16.62
C PHE A 380 8.35 22.25 -16.80
N THR A 381 7.57 21.42 -16.11
CA THR A 381 7.81 19.99 -16.00
C THR A 381 6.76 19.21 -16.78
N VAL A 382 7.22 18.36 -17.70
CA VAL A 382 6.38 17.48 -18.50
C VAL A 382 6.43 16.06 -17.96
N GLY A 383 5.28 15.55 -17.52
CA GLY A 383 5.12 14.16 -17.09
C GLY A 383 4.78 13.25 -18.28
N ILE A 384 5.50 12.13 -18.42
CA ILE A 384 5.25 11.11 -19.46
C ILE A 384 4.88 9.79 -18.79
N GLY A 385 3.58 9.49 -18.78
CA GLY A 385 2.99 8.30 -18.16
C GLY A 385 2.50 7.28 -19.19
N GLY A 386 2.21 6.05 -18.74
CA GLY A 386 1.66 5.00 -19.61
C GLY A 386 2.11 3.56 -19.28
N PRO A 387 1.43 2.56 -19.87
CA PRO A 387 1.74 1.14 -19.65
C PRO A 387 3.17 0.74 -19.99
N VAL A 388 3.62 -0.35 -19.36
CA VAL A 388 4.86 -1.04 -19.73
C VAL A 388 4.84 -1.34 -21.23
N GLY A 389 5.91 -0.97 -21.94
CA GLY A 389 6.04 -1.23 -23.37
C GLY A 389 5.26 -0.32 -24.31
N SER A 390 4.49 0.66 -23.83
CA SER A 390 3.72 1.62 -24.69
C SER A 390 4.62 2.55 -25.53
N GLY A 391 5.89 2.68 -25.15
CA GLY A 391 6.89 3.49 -25.85
C GLY A 391 7.16 4.86 -25.24
N LYS A 392 6.94 5.02 -23.93
CA LYS A 392 7.27 6.22 -23.15
C LYS A 392 8.73 6.68 -23.33
N THR A 393 9.69 5.83 -22.98
CA THR A 393 11.13 6.08 -23.14
C THR A 393 11.51 6.43 -24.58
N ALA A 394 10.87 5.78 -25.56
CA ALA A 394 11.10 6.07 -26.98
C ALA A 394 10.57 7.45 -27.38
N LEU A 395 9.36 7.82 -26.90
CA LEU A 395 8.80 9.15 -27.10
C LEU A 395 9.70 10.20 -26.45
N LEU A 396 10.12 9.99 -25.21
CA LEU A 396 11.02 10.87 -24.47
C LEU A 396 12.35 11.07 -25.21
N LEU A 397 12.98 10.01 -25.71
CA LEU A 397 14.18 10.12 -26.56
C LEU A 397 13.94 11.01 -27.79
N SER A 398 12.79 10.85 -28.46
CA SER A 398 12.44 11.65 -29.62
C SER A 398 12.17 13.11 -29.26
N LEU A 399 11.55 13.38 -28.11
CA LEU A 399 11.34 14.74 -27.59
C LEU A 399 12.68 15.40 -27.28
N CYS A 400 13.57 14.71 -26.57
CA CYS A 400 14.92 15.19 -26.27
C CYS A 400 15.67 15.60 -27.56
N ARG A 401 15.67 14.75 -28.59
CA ARG A 401 16.34 15.04 -29.87
C ARG A 401 15.76 16.25 -30.60
N LYS A 402 14.45 16.46 -30.55
CA LYS A 402 13.78 17.59 -31.22
C LYS A 402 13.92 18.92 -30.49
N LEU A 403 14.22 18.88 -29.19
CA LEU A 403 14.20 20.06 -28.31
C LEU A 403 15.59 20.49 -27.83
N ARG A 404 16.54 19.57 -27.62
CA ARG A 404 17.83 19.86 -26.96
C ARG A 404 18.71 20.90 -27.66
N ASP A 405 18.53 21.12 -28.97
CA ASP A 405 19.32 22.10 -29.72
C ASP A 405 18.76 23.53 -29.57
N ARG A 406 17.52 23.67 -29.05
CA ARG A 406 16.81 24.94 -28.89
C ARG A 406 16.47 25.27 -27.44
N TYR A 407 16.32 24.25 -26.61
CA TYR A 407 15.95 24.37 -25.21
C TYR A 407 16.95 23.62 -24.35
N ASN A 408 17.34 24.24 -23.25
CA ASN A 408 18.12 23.57 -22.23
C ASN A 408 17.20 22.65 -21.43
N ILE A 409 17.36 21.33 -21.57
CA ILE A 409 16.46 20.34 -21.01
C ILE A 409 17.18 19.33 -20.13
N ALA A 410 16.47 18.78 -19.14
CA ALA A 410 16.92 17.64 -18.33
C ALA A 410 15.78 16.65 -18.07
N VAL A 411 16.15 15.45 -17.63
CA VAL A 411 15.26 14.29 -17.57
C VAL A 411 15.41 13.55 -16.24
N VAL A 412 14.28 13.16 -15.67
CA VAL A 412 14.17 12.16 -14.60
C VAL A 412 13.41 10.95 -15.15
N THR A 413 13.95 9.74 -15.01
CA THR A 413 13.27 8.48 -15.36
C THR A 413 12.98 7.68 -14.10
N ASN A 414 11.79 7.11 -14.01
CA ASN A 414 11.39 6.24 -12.90
C ASN A 414 11.32 4.80 -13.36
N ASP A 415 11.83 3.88 -12.56
CA ASP A 415 11.62 2.44 -12.73
C ASP A 415 11.56 1.80 -11.33
N ILE A 416 10.99 0.60 -11.20
CA ILE A 416 10.74 -0.02 -9.90
C ILE A 416 12.06 -0.45 -9.24
N PHE A 417 12.91 -1.15 -9.98
CA PHE A 417 14.12 -1.79 -9.44
C PHE A 417 15.37 -1.63 -10.32
N THR A 418 15.27 -0.92 -11.44
CA THR A 418 16.37 -0.84 -12.41
C THR A 418 16.63 0.61 -12.85
N ARG A 419 17.65 0.80 -13.68
CA ARG A 419 17.96 2.08 -14.34
C ARG A 419 17.88 1.97 -15.87
N GLU A 420 17.20 0.95 -16.37
CA GLU A 420 17.17 0.60 -17.80
C GLU A 420 16.71 1.77 -18.68
N ASP A 421 15.70 2.53 -18.26
CA ASP A 421 15.22 3.69 -19.01
C ASP A 421 16.26 4.82 -19.09
N GLN A 422 16.96 5.12 -17.98
CA GLN A 422 18.07 6.08 -17.98
C GLN A 422 19.22 5.59 -18.87
N GLU A 423 19.59 4.31 -18.75
CA GLU A 423 20.67 3.71 -19.52
C GLU A 423 20.35 3.69 -21.01
N PHE A 424 19.10 3.41 -21.38
CA PHE A 424 18.61 3.51 -22.73
C PHE A 424 18.79 4.93 -23.29
N LEU A 425 18.36 5.97 -22.55
CA LEU A 425 18.53 7.36 -22.98
C LEU A 425 20.00 7.75 -23.12
N ARG A 426 20.84 7.34 -22.17
CA ARG A 426 22.29 7.57 -22.21
C ARG A 426 22.92 6.92 -23.45
N LYS A 427 22.62 5.65 -23.70
CA LYS A 427 23.17 4.87 -24.83
C LYS A 427 22.80 5.47 -26.18
N HIS A 428 21.64 6.13 -26.26
CA HIS A 428 21.16 6.78 -27.48
C HIS A 428 21.52 8.26 -27.56
N SER A 429 22.44 8.71 -26.68
CA SER A 429 22.92 10.08 -26.55
C SER A 429 21.75 11.06 -26.53
N ALA A 430 20.76 10.83 -25.64
CA ALA A 430 19.57 11.68 -25.57
C ALA A 430 19.95 13.14 -25.27
N LEU A 431 20.81 13.36 -24.26
CA LEU A 431 21.27 14.66 -23.80
C LEU A 431 22.75 14.64 -23.44
N GLU A 432 23.39 15.81 -23.52
CA GLU A 432 24.75 16.05 -23.05
C GLU A 432 24.78 17.31 -22.16
N PRO A 433 25.52 17.31 -21.02
CA PRO A 433 26.18 16.16 -20.41
C PRO A 433 25.17 15.12 -19.88
N VAL A 434 25.61 13.86 -19.78
CA VAL A 434 24.80 12.73 -19.29
C VAL A 434 24.20 12.97 -17.88
N SER A 435 24.84 13.80 -17.06
CA SER A 435 24.34 14.21 -15.73
C SER A 435 22.98 14.93 -15.76
N LYS A 436 22.54 15.40 -16.94
CA LYS A 436 21.17 15.90 -17.17
C LYS A 436 20.10 14.81 -17.20
N ILE A 437 20.47 13.53 -17.07
CA ILE A 437 19.53 12.40 -17.04
C ILE A 437 19.71 11.68 -15.71
N ARG A 438 18.67 11.68 -14.86
CA ARG A 438 18.68 11.03 -13.54
C ARG A 438 17.69 9.89 -13.49
N ALA A 439 18.04 8.83 -12.76
CA ALA A 439 17.15 7.70 -12.51
C ALA A 439 16.65 7.75 -11.06
N ILE A 440 15.40 7.36 -10.87
CA ILE A 440 14.79 7.10 -9.57
C ILE A 440 14.29 5.66 -9.58
N GLU A 441 14.80 4.86 -8.64
CA GLU A 441 14.30 3.54 -8.33
C GLU A 441 13.17 3.71 -7.31
N THR A 442 11.92 3.50 -7.73
CA THR A 442 10.74 3.79 -6.89
C THR A 442 10.55 2.76 -5.77
N GLY A 443 11.13 1.56 -5.91
CA GLY A 443 11.06 0.47 -4.93
C GLY A 443 9.66 -0.15 -4.76
N GLY A 444 8.66 0.35 -5.49
CA GLY A 444 7.24 0.02 -5.32
C GLY A 444 6.38 0.47 -6.50
N CYS A 445 5.06 0.57 -6.30
CA CYS A 445 4.11 0.83 -7.38
C CYS A 445 4.40 2.16 -8.09
N PRO A 446 4.61 2.18 -9.44
CA PRO A 446 5.04 3.39 -10.14
C PRO A 446 4.08 4.57 -10.03
N HIS A 447 2.76 4.36 -9.89
CA HIS A 447 1.84 5.48 -9.72
C HIS A 447 2.05 6.23 -8.40
N ALA A 448 2.47 5.56 -7.33
CA ALA A 448 2.66 6.20 -6.04
C ALA A 448 3.76 7.26 -6.15
N ALA A 449 4.85 6.96 -6.84
CA ALA A 449 6.00 7.85 -7.04
C ALA A 449 5.70 9.11 -7.87
N ILE A 450 4.61 9.12 -8.65
CA ILE A 450 4.21 10.26 -9.49
C ILE A 450 2.93 10.96 -9.03
N ARG A 451 2.22 10.39 -8.05
CA ARG A 451 0.92 10.90 -7.58
C ARG A 451 0.82 11.09 -6.07
N GLU A 452 1.21 10.08 -5.29
CA GLU A 452 0.98 10.03 -3.85
C GLU A 452 2.20 10.53 -3.05
N ASP A 453 3.39 10.10 -3.47
CA ASP A 453 4.68 10.53 -2.94
C ASP A 453 5.58 10.95 -4.09
N ILE A 454 5.47 12.22 -4.47
CA ILE A 454 6.22 12.82 -5.57
C ILE A 454 7.59 13.37 -5.15
N SER A 455 7.95 13.20 -3.88
CA SER A 455 9.08 13.91 -3.26
C SER A 455 10.42 13.62 -3.94
N ALA A 456 10.73 12.35 -4.20
CA ALA A 456 11.97 11.96 -4.89
C ALA A 456 12.06 12.57 -6.31
N ASN A 457 10.93 12.63 -7.01
CA ASN A 457 10.85 13.21 -8.35
C ASN A 457 11.03 14.73 -8.29
N LEU A 458 10.33 15.41 -7.37
CA LEU A 458 10.46 16.86 -7.17
C LEU A 458 11.91 17.24 -6.84
N GLU A 459 12.52 16.54 -5.90
CA GLU A 459 13.90 16.78 -5.50
C GLU A 459 14.87 16.63 -6.67
N ALA A 460 14.76 15.54 -7.45
CA ALA A 460 15.61 15.31 -8.60
C ALA A 460 15.44 16.41 -9.68
N LEU A 461 14.20 16.87 -9.90
CA LEU A 461 13.87 17.93 -10.85
C LEU A 461 14.42 19.29 -10.41
N GLU A 462 14.28 19.64 -9.13
CA GLU A 462 14.78 20.90 -8.55
C GLU A 462 16.31 20.93 -8.52
N GLN A 463 16.97 19.81 -8.19
CA GLN A 463 18.42 19.70 -8.28
C GLN A 463 18.92 19.83 -9.72
N LEU A 464 18.25 19.20 -10.69
CA LEU A 464 18.57 19.41 -12.11
C LEU A 464 18.37 20.87 -12.53
N GLN A 465 17.32 21.53 -12.03
CA GLN A 465 17.09 22.95 -12.28
C GLN A 465 18.20 23.82 -11.69
N ALA A 466 18.59 23.58 -10.45
CA ALA A 466 19.64 24.33 -9.78
C ALA A 466 21.01 24.14 -10.44
N GLU A 467 21.33 22.92 -10.89
CA GLU A 467 22.63 22.60 -11.50
C GLU A 467 22.76 23.10 -12.94
N PHE A 468 21.68 23.00 -13.72
CA PHE A 468 21.74 23.24 -15.17
C PHE A 468 20.93 24.44 -15.63
N GLU A 469 20.17 25.10 -14.76
CA GLU A 469 19.30 26.23 -15.09
C GLU A 469 18.40 25.90 -16.29
N THR A 470 17.67 24.78 -16.21
CA THR A 470 16.91 24.25 -17.35
C THR A 470 15.72 25.14 -17.72
N GLN A 471 15.28 25.06 -18.97
CA GLN A 471 14.08 25.73 -19.48
C GLN A 471 12.85 24.82 -19.55
N LEU A 472 13.09 23.50 -19.52
CA LEU A 472 12.07 22.46 -19.61
C LEU A 472 12.62 21.19 -18.97
N LEU A 473 11.81 20.57 -18.11
CA LEU A 473 12.13 19.31 -17.48
C LEU A 473 11.19 18.22 -17.96
N PHE A 474 11.69 17.00 -18.05
CA PHE A 474 10.88 15.80 -18.28
C PHE A 474 10.98 14.86 -17.09
N VAL A 475 9.84 14.28 -16.72
CA VAL A 475 9.79 13.16 -15.78
C VAL A 475 9.01 12.01 -16.44
N GLU A 476 9.65 10.87 -16.62
CA GLU A 476 9.01 9.64 -17.09
C GLU A 476 8.62 8.76 -15.90
N SER A 477 7.38 8.27 -15.89
CA SER A 477 6.91 7.33 -14.88
C SER A 477 7.44 5.92 -15.15
N GLY A 478 7.54 5.09 -14.11
CA GLY A 478 7.63 3.64 -14.32
C GLY A 478 6.39 3.14 -15.07
N GLY A 479 6.53 2.00 -15.77
CA GLY A 479 5.40 1.44 -16.51
C GLY A 479 4.30 0.93 -15.58
N ASP A 480 3.09 1.48 -15.72
CA ASP A 480 1.93 1.11 -14.91
C ASP A 480 0.64 1.19 -15.73
N ASN A 481 -0.43 0.54 -15.25
CA ASN A 481 -1.69 0.38 -15.95
C ASN A 481 -2.47 1.72 -16.10
N LEU A 482 -3.75 1.61 -16.46
CA LEU A 482 -4.66 2.73 -16.77
C LEU A 482 -4.90 3.71 -15.59
N ALA A 483 -4.38 3.42 -14.40
CA ALA A 483 -4.55 4.22 -13.19
C ALA A 483 -3.46 5.29 -12.97
N ALA A 484 -2.33 5.24 -13.68
CA ALA A 484 -1.16 6.08 -13.40
C ALA A 484 -1.30 7.51 -13.92
N ALA A 485 -1.71 8.44 -13.05
CA ALA A 485 -1.86 9.88 -13.34
C ALA A 485 -0.87 10.70 -12.50
N TYR A 486 -0.25 11.70 -13.12
CA TYR A 486 0.61 12.64 -12.39
C TYR A 486 -0.20 13.51 -11.43
N SER A 487 0.36 13.78 -10.25
CA SER A 487 -0.06 14.92 -9.45
C SER A 487 0.20 16.23 -10.23
N VAL A 488 -0.75 17.16 -10.18
CA VAL A 488 -0.59 18.51 -10.76
C VAL A 488 0.54 19.30 -10.10
N GLU A 489 0.94 18.90 -8.89
CA GLU A 489 2.12 19.47 -8.23
C GLU A 489 3.42 18.95 -8.86
N LEU A 490 3.44 17.74 -9.42
CA LEU A 490 4.64 17.17 -10.05
C LEU A 490 4.78 17.56 -11.52
N ALA A 491 3.72 17.48 -12.32
CA ALA A 491 3.77 17.79 -13.75
C ALA A 491 2.86 18.97 -14.12
N ASP A 492 3.43 19.97 -14.77
CA ASP A 492 2.70 21.13 -15.31
C ASP A 492 1.98 20.77 -16.63
N PHE A 493 2.40 19.68 -17.29
CA PHE A 493 1.77 19.14 -18.49
C PHE A 493 1.90 17.61 -18.52
N HIS A 494 0.79 16.91 -18.72
CA HIS A 494 0.71 15.46 -18.63
C HIS A 494 0.49 14.81 -20.02
N VAL A 495 1.49 14.05 -20.46
CA VAL A 495 1.43 13.18 -21.64
C VAL A 495 1.15 11.74 -21.17
N TYR A 496 0.08 11.11 -21.66
CA TYR A 496 -0.18 9.69 -21.39
C TYR A 496 -0.07 8.87 -22.66
N VAL A 497 0.77 7.84 -22.67
CA VAL A 497 1.08 7.03 -23.84
C VAL A 497 0.40 5.66 -23.73
N ILE A 498 -0.39 5.31 -24.73
CA ILE A 498 -0.88 3.95 -24.98
C ILE A 498 -0.40 3.52 -26.37
N ASP A 499 -0.49 2.23 -26.71
CA ASP A 499 -0.08 1.74 -28.02
C ASP A 499 -1.08 0.77 -28.64
N VAL A 500 -1.06 0.69 -29.98
CA VAL A 500 -1.98 -0.15 -30.73
C VAL A 500 -1.87 -1.64 -30.40
N ALA A 501 -0.70 -2.12 -29.97
CA ALA A 501 -0.51 -3.54 -29.62
C ALA A 501 -1.24 -3.93 -28.31
N GLY A 502 -1.61 -2.95 -27.47
CA GLY A 502 -2.53 -3.17 -26.34
C GLY A 502 -3.98 -3.46 -26.79
N GLY A 503 -4.28 -3.25 -28.07
CA GLY A 503 -5.58 -3.43 -28.72
C GLY A 503 -6.38 -2.14 -28.84
N ASP A 504 -7.21 -2.05 -29.89
CA ASP A 504 -8.03 -0.87 -30.19
C ASP A 504 -9.07 -0.51 -29.11
N LYS A 505 -9.39 -1.45 -28.21
CA LYS A 505 -10.28 -1.23 -27.06
C LYS A 505 -9.64 -0.44 -25.91
N VAL A 506 -8.33 -0.18 -25.92
CA VAL A 506 -7.66 0.48 -24.78
C VAL A 506 -8.26 1.86 -24.46
N PRO A 507 -8.52 2.77 -25.42
CA PRO A 507 -9.13 4.06 -25.11
C PRO A 507 -10.48 3.95 -24.39
N ARG A 508 -11.38 3.05 -24.83
CA ARG A 508 -12.72 2.92 -24.21
C ARG A 508 -12.69 2.33 -22.78
N LYS A 509 -11.57 1.75 -22.33
CA LYS A 509 -11.42 1.30 -20.93
C LYS A 509 -11.35 2.48 -19.95
N GLY A 510 -11.01 3.67 -20.44
CA GLY A 510 -10.91 4.88 -19.62
C GLY A 510 -9.78 4.78 -18.57
N GLY A 511 -9.99 5.45 -17.45
CA GLY A 511 -9.00 5.62 -16.39
C GLY A 511 -8.49 7.06 -16.35
N PRO A 512 -8.04 7.56 -15.18
CA PRO A 512 -7.75 8.98 -14.97
C PRO A 512 -6.83 9.58 -16.03
N SER A 513 -5.79 8.87 -16.46
CA SER A 513 -4.84 9.43 -17.43
C SER A 513 -5.31 9.32 -18.87
N ILE A 514 -6.15 8.33 -19.21
CA ILE A 514 -6.78 8.28 -20.52
C ILE A 514 -7.79 9.43 -20.64
N THR A 515 -8.53 9.75 -19.59
CA THR A 515 -9.60 10.75 -19.62
C THR A 515 -9.10 12.17 -19.35
N GLN A 516 -8.07 12.35 -18.51
CA GLN A 516 -7.66 13.66 -17.98
C GLN A 516 -6.24 14.12 -18.37
N SER A 517 -5.40 13.30 -19.00
CA SER A 517 -4.09 13.81 -19.50
C SER A 517 -4.27 14.95 -20.49
N ASP A 518 -3.37 15.94 -20.50
CA ASP A 518 -3.42 17.06 -21.44
C ASP A 518 -3.30 16.58 -22.89
N VAL A 519 -2.52 15.52 -23.13
CA VAL A 519 -2.51 14.79 -24.40
C VAL A 519 -2.45 13.28 -24.20
N LEU A 520 -3.39 12.58 -24.83
CA LEU A 520 -3.31 11.13 -25.01
C LEU A 520 -2.54 10.82 -26.29
N VAL A 521 -1.44 10.08 -26.18
CA VAL A 521 -0.66 9.59 -27.31
C VAL A 521 -1.03 8.14 -27.60
N ILE A 522 -1.50 7.86 -28.82
CA ILE A 522 -1.70 6.50 -29.34
C ILE A 522 -0.51 6.18 -30.24
N ASN A 523 0.44 5.43 -29.70
CA ASN A 523 1.73 5.13 -30.33
C ASN A 523 1.71 3.80 -31.11
N LYS A 524 2.77 3.60 -31.91
CA LYS A 524 3.02 2.41 -32.75
C LYS A 524 1.96 2.21 -33.84
N ILE A 525 1.39 3.30 -34.37
CA ILE A 525 0.33 3.22 -35.40
C ILE A 525 0.76 2.47 -36.66
N ASP A 526 2.07 2.35 -36.89
CA ASP A 526 2.67 1.53 -37.95
C ASP A 526 2.43 0.02 -37.79
N LEU A 527 2.02 -0.43 -36.60
CA LEU A 527 1.70 -1.83 -36.29
C LEU A 527 0.20 -2.15 -36.31
N ALA A 528 -0.66 -1.17 -36.60
CA ALA A 528 -2.10 -1.31 -36.42
C ALA A 528 -2.69 -2.45 -37.26
N GLU A 529 -2.27 -2.59 -38.52
CA GLU A 529 -2.73 -3.67 -39.40
C GLU A 529 -2.27 -5.04 -38.89
N GLN A 530 -1.02 -5.16 -38.44
CA GLN A 530 -0.41 -6.41 -38.01
C GLN A 530 -1.02 -6.95 -36.71
N VAL A 531 -1.52 -6.07 -35.85
CA VAL A 531 -2.17 -6.44 -34.59
C VAL A 531 -3.70 -6.40 -34.66
N GLY A 532 -4.26 -6.14 -35.85
CA GLY A 532 -5.71 -6.07 -36.07
C GLY A 532 -6.39 -4.93 -35.30
N ALA A 533 -5.68 -3.82 -35.06
CA ALA A 533 -6.22 -2.65 -34.37
C ALA A 533 -6.76 -1.62 -35.37
N ASP A 534 -7.98 -1.14 -35.15
CA ASP A 534 -8.59 -0.08 -35.96
C ASP A 534 -8.32 1.31 -35.35
N LEU A 535 -7.53 2.12 -36.05
CA LEU A 535 -7.18 3.48 -35.61
C LEU A 535 -8.40 4.42 -35.54
N GLY A 536 -9.40 4.21 -36.40
CA GLY A 536 -10.66 4.96 -36.40
C GLY A 536 -11.50 4.63 -35.16
N VAL A 537 -11.54 3.36 -34.75
CA VAL A 537 -12.15 2.94 -33.49
C VAL A 537 -11.46 3.60 -32.31
N MET A 538 -10.13 3.55 -32.27
CA MET A 538 -9.35 4.18 -31.19
C MET A 538 -9.58 5.68 -31.11
N LYS A 539 -9.64 6.39 -32.26
CA LYS A 539 -9.92 7.82 -32.32
C LYS A 539 -11.30 8.13 -31.77
N ARG A 540 -12.33 7.46 -32.28
CA ARG A 540 -13.72 7.65 -31.85
C ARG A 540 -13.88 7.45 -30.35
N ASP A 541 -13.23 6.43 -29.81
CA ASP A 541 -13.35 6.11 -28.40
C ASP A 541 -12.57 7.09 -27.52
N ALA A 542 -11.37 7.47 -27.93
CA ALA A 542 -10.59 8.49 -27.25
C ALA A 542 -11.38 9.81 -27.18
N ASP A 543 -11.95 10.27 -28.30
CA ASP A 543 -12.76 11.48 -28.35
C ASP A 543 -13.94 11.42 -27.39
N ARG A 544 -14.62 10.26 -27.34
CA ARG A 544 -15.79 10.04 -26.49
C ARG A 544 -15.44 10.04 -25.01
N VAL A 545 -14.37 9.35 -24.59
CA VAL A 545 -14.03 9.24 -23.16
C VAL A 545 -13.26 10.46 -22.63
N ARG A 546 -12.71 11.29 -23.53
CA ARG A 546 -11.95 12.50 -23.20
C ARG A 546 -12.76 13.77 -23.38
N ASP A 547 -14.06 13.70 -23.64
CA ASP A 547 -14.90 14.88 -23.92
C ASP A 547 -14.28 15.86 -24.94
N GLY A 548 -13.63 15.32 -25.98
CA GLY A 548 -12.91 16.10 -26.99
C GLY A 548 -11.47 16.53 -26.64
N GLY A 549 -10.91 16.06 -25.53
CA GLY A 549 -9.52 16.33 -25.12
C GLY A 549 -8.48 15.85 -26.15
N PRO A 550 -7.31 16.52 -26.26
CA PRO A 550 -6.34 16.28 -27.33
C PRO A 550 -5.85 14.84 -27.41
N THR A 551 -5.82 14.26 -28.61
CA THR A 551 -5.29 12.92 -28.87
C THR A 551 -4.36 12.95 -30.08
N ALA A 552 -3.13 12.45 -29.92
CA ALA A 552 -2.12 12.40 -30.97
C ALA A 552 -1.81 10.94 -31.38
N PHE A 553 -1.90 10.66 -32.67
CA PHE A 553 -1.51 9.36 -33.24
C PHE A 553 -0.05 9.43 -33.66
N THR A 554 0.77 8.53 -33.13
CA THR A 554 2.23 8.55 -33.36
C THR A 554 2.77 7.20 -33.81
N SER A 555 3.77 7.26 -34.69
CA SER A 555 4.75 6.20 -34.82
C SER A 555 6.09 6.83 -34.47
N VAL A 556 6.48 6.72 -33.20
CA VAL A 556 7.77 7.28 -32.74
C VAL A 556 8.94 6.68 -33.53
N LYS A 557 8.85 5.39 -33.88
CA LYS A 557 9.85 4.70 -34.71
C LYS A 557 10.03 5.35 -36.08
N LEU A 558 8.94 5.78 -36.71
CA LEU A 558 8.95 6.45 -38.03
C LEU A 558 8.99 7.98 -37.92
N GLY A 559 9.05 8.55 -36.71
CA GLY A 559 9.01 9.99 -36.47
C GLY A 559 7.66 10.64 -36.79
N GLN A 560 6.59 9.88 -36.97
CA GLN A 560 5.27 10.39 -37.34
C GLN A 560 4.50 10.88 -36.12
N GLY A 561 3.87 12.06 -36.22
CA GLY A 561 3.00 12.63 -35.19
C GLY A 561 3.69 13.19 -33.95
N VAL A 562 5.01 12.99 -33.78
CA VAL A 562 5.76 13.49 -32.62
C VAL A 562 5.81 15.02 -32.58
N ASP A 563 5.86 15.68 -33.74
CA ASP A 563 5.88 17.16 -33.81
C ASP A 563 4.62 17.78 -33.21
N ALA A 564 3.45 17.17 -33.38
CA ALA A 564 2.22 17.63 -32.75
C ALA A 564 2.30 17.58 -31.21
N VAL A 565 2.96 16.56 -30.65
CA VAL A 565 3.20 16.45 -29.20
C VAL A 565 4.13 17.56 -28.72
N VAL A 566 5.20 17.84 -29.48
CA VAL A 566 6.13 18.96 -29.19
C VAL A 566 5.40 20.30 -29.19
N GLU A 567 4.58 20.56 -30.19
CA GLU A 567 3.82 21.81 -30.33
C GLU A 567 2.87 22.02 -29.14
N MET A 568 2.15 20.99 -28.70
CA MET A 568 1.26 21.07 -27.54
C MET A 568 2.02 21.36 -26.24
N ILE A 569 3.16 20.70 -26.02
CA ILE A 569 4.02 20.95 -24.85
C ILE A 569 4.50 22.41 -24.83
N LEU A 570 5.02 22.91 -25.96
CA LEU A 570 5.54 24.27 -26.04
C LEU A 570 4.44 25.33 -25.94
N ALA A 571 3.25 25.06 -26.50
CA ALA A 571 2.10 25.94 -26.34
C ALA A 571 1.66 26.04 -24.87
N ALA A 572 1.57 24.91 -24.17
CA ALA A 572 1.23 24.89 -22.74
C ALA A 572 2.29 25.63 -21.89
N ARG A 573 3.58 25.44 -22.19
CA ARG A 573 4.68 26.18 -21.54
C ARG A 573 4.54 27.69 -21.73
N GLY A 574 4.17 28.14 -22.93
CA GLY A 574 3.95 29.55 -23.22
C GLY A 574 2.74 30.12 -22.47
N ILE A 575 1.63 29.39 -22.42
CA ILE A 575 0.42 29.77 -21.66
C ILE A 575 0.72 29.88 -20.17
N ALA A 576 1.53 28.98 -19.62
CA ALA A 576 1.97 29.01 -18.22
C ALA A 576 2.93 30.17 -17.89
N GLY A 577 3.40 30.93 -18.89
CA GLY A 577 4.32 32.06 -18.70
C GLY A 577 5.76 31.64 -18.40
N ALA A 578 6.11 30.36 -18.61
CA ALA A 578 7.44 29.81 -18.32
C ALA A 578 8.50 30.17 -19.39
N ASP A 579 8.13 30.93 -20.42
CA ASP A 579 9.01 31.23 -21.57
C ASP A 579 10.32 31.90 -21.23
N LYS A 580 10.31 32.73 -20.17
CA LYS A 580 11.45 33.56 -19.75
C LYS A 580 12.35 32.89 -18.71
N ALA A 581 12.00 31.68 -18.27
CA ALA A 581 12.72 30.97 -17.22
C ALA A 581 13.78 30.02 -17.78
N GLY A 582 14.84 29.82 -16.98
CA GLY A 582 15.99 28.99 -17.33
C GLY A 582 16.98 29.67 -18.29
N LYS A 583 18.15 29.07 -18.42
CA LYS A 583 19.24 29.51 -19.29
C LYS A 583 19.14 28.84 -20.66
N PRO A 584 19.03 29.62 -21.75
CA PRO A 584 19.03 29.09 -23.10
C PRO A 584 20.31 28.34 -23.46
N VAL A 585 20.21 27.42 -24.44
CA VAL A 585 21.38 26.75 -25.02
C VAL A 585 22.32 27.80 -25.63
N GLN A 586 23.60 27.76 -25.29
CA GLN A 586 24.61 28.60 -25.92
C GLN A 586 24.81 28.11 -27.36
N LYS A 587 24.56 28.99 -28.34
CA LYS A 587 24.75 28.71 -29.77
C LYS A 587 26.21 28.57 -30.16
#